data_AF-A0A7Z9MI31-F1
#
_entry.id   AF-A0A7Z9MI31-F1
#
_cell.length_a   1.000
_cell.length_b   1.000
_cell.length_c   1.000
_cell.angle_alpha   90.00
_cell.angle_beta   90.00
_cell.angle_gamma   90.00
#
_symmetry.space_group_name_H-M   'P 1'
#
loop_
_entity.id
_entity.type
_entity.pdbx_description
1 polymer ?
#
loop_
_entity_poly.entity_id
_entity_poly.type
_entity_poly.pdbx_seq_one_letter_code
_entity_poly.pdbx_strand_id
1 'polypeptide(L)'
;MASPTKEAPFQTVVLKHELPDGTSHFDWLLAVDANIEKPLISFRVDERPDMVTESRWIDLDARPDHRPEYLEIEGKLEGDRGVVTRLASGNIFLWKEIPSGWNMMVKWDEGILTEYEILSGEGVLAFRRIFEDQSQEPPPPLPKAGVVGDVPVEGKEQPTGLTRKITAFGKGKKEESEWSRVPNATGTGATHVR
;
A
#
# COMPACT_ATOMS: atom_id res chain seq x y z
N MET A 1 0.19 13.21 -5.75
CA MET A 1 0.19 13.62 -4.33
C MET A 1 1.27 14.67 -4.13
N ALA A 2 1.33 15.39 -3.01
CA ALA A 2 2.54 16.16 -2.71
C ALA A 2 3.71 15.17 -2.58
N SER A 3 4.91 15.55 -3.03
CA SER A 3 6.10 14.74 -2.79
C SER A 3 6.71 15.15 -1.45
N PRO A 4 7.06 14.21 -0.56
CA PRO A 4 7.71 14.55 0.69
C PRO A 4 9.11 15.11 0.41
N THR A 5 9.59 15.95 1.32
CA THR A 5 10.98 16.47 1.31
C THR A 5 11.61 16.28 2.68
N LYS A 6 12.88 16.68 2.84
CA LYS A 6 13.54 16.66 4.15
C LYS A 6 12.92 17.67 5.13
N GLU A 7 12.41 18.77 4.62
CA GLU A 7 11.79 19.86 5.39
C GLU A 7 10.31 19.60 5.70
N ALA A 8 9.64 18.80 4.86
CA ALA A 8 8.26 18.37 5.03
C ALA A 8 8.12 16.87 4.72
N PRO A 9 8.65 15.99 5.59
CA PRO A 9 8.57 14.55 5.39
C PRO A 9 7.16 14.02 5.67
N PHE A 10 6.87 12.83 5.17
CA PHE A 10 5.67 12.08 5.54
C PHE A 10 6.04 11.04 6.60
N GLN A 11 5.21 10.88 7.61
CA GLN A 11 5.48 9.90 8.67
C GLN A 11 5.19 8.48 8.23
N THR A 12 5.89 7.52 8.82
CA THR A 12 5.62 6.09 8.68
C THR A 12 5.87 5.35 9.98
N VAL A 13 5.14 4.26 10.20
CA VAL A 13 5.26 3.39 11.37
C VAL A 13 5.18 1.92 10.96
N VAL A 14 5.92 1.08 11.69
CA VAL A 14 5.77 -0.38 11.68
C VAL A 14 5.14 -0.79 13.01
N LEU A 15 3.99 -1.43 12.92
CA LEU A 15 3.23 -1.94 14.06
C LEU A 15 3.32 -3.47 14.06
N LYS A 16 3.45 -4.08 15.24
CA LYS A 16 3.14 -5.50 15.44
C LYS A 16 1.72 -5.61 15.96
N HIS A 17 0.89 -6.36 15.27
CA HIS A 17 -0.47 -6.63 15.68
C HIS A 17 -0.59 -8.08 16.15
N GLU A 18 -0.81 -8.27 17.45
CA GLU A 18 -1.04 -9.57 18.08
C GLU A 18 -2.54 -9.79 18.28
N LEU A 19 -3.07 -10.85 17.66
CA LEU A 19 -4.48 -11.20 17.69
C LEU A 19 -4.82 -12.05 18.94
N PRO A 20 -6.09 -12.10 19.39
CA PRO A 20 -6.49 -12.88 20.56
C PRO A 20 -6.22 -14.38 20.45
N ASP A 21 -6.13 -14.91 19.23
CA ASP A 21 -5.80 -16.32 18.96
C ASP A 21 -4.29 -16.63 19.10
N GLY A 22 -3.48 -15.62 19.44
CA GLY A 22 -2.03 -15.72 19.61
C GLY A 22 -1.23 -15.58 18.31
N THR A 23 -1.88 -15.43 17.16
CA THR A 23 -1.19 -15.11 15.91
C THR A 23 -0.78 -13.64 15.87
N SER A 24 0.22 -13.30 15.05
CA SER A 24 0.64 -11.92 14.88
C SER A 24 1.13 -11.63 13.46
N HIS A 25 1.02 -10.39 13.05
CA HIS A 25 1.57 -9.88 11.79
C HIS A 25 2.15 -8.48 12.00
N PHE A 26 2.83 -7.95 10.98
CA PHE A 26 3.24 -6.55 10.97
C PHE A 26 2.35 -5.73 10.04
N ASP A 27 2.03 -4.52 10.47
CA ASP A 27 1.41 -3.50 9.63
C ASP A 27 2.42 -2.38 9.38
N TRP A 28 2.57 -2.01 8.11
CA TRP A 28 3.37 -0.88 7.68
C TRP A 28 2.46 0.23 7.20
N LEU A 29 2.43 1.35 7.94
CA LEU A 29 1.56 2.48 7.65
C LEU A 29 2.36 3.67 7.13
N LEU A 30 1.86 4.31 6.09
CA LEU A 30 2.50 5.44 5.40
C LEU A 30 1.55 6.63 5.34
N ALA A 31 1.97 7.79 5.84
CA ALA A 31 1.29 9.04 5.56
C ALA A 31 1.50 9.47 4.10
N VAL A 32 0.52 10.18 3.54
CA VAL A 32 0.52 10.66 2.15
C VAL A 32 0.58 12.20 2.04
N ASP A 33 0.72 12.87 3.18
CA ASP A 33 0.93 14.30 3.32
C ASP A 33 1.66 14.61 4.64
N ALA A 34 2.33 15.76 4.70
CA ALA A 34 3.16 16.15 5.85
C ALA A 34 2.33 16.59 7.07
N ASN A 35 1.07 17.00 6.86
CA ASN A 35 0.19 17.44 7.94
C ASN A 35 -0.62 16.28 8.53
N ILE A 36 -0.55 15.09 7.92
CA ILE A 36 -1.24 13.87 8.35
C ILE A 36 -2.76 14.08 8.41
N GLU A 37 -3.30 14.80 7.44
CA GLU A 37 -4.74 15.07 7.36
C GLU A 37 -5.49 13.98 6.58
N LYS A 38 -4.77 13.21 5.75
CA LYS A 38 -5.35 12.18 4.89
C LYS A 38 -5.21 10.78 5.49
N PRO A 39 -6.08 9.85 5.05
CA PRO A 39 -5.92 8.44 5.40
C PRO A 39 -4.53 7.90 5.03
N LEU A 40 -4.03 7.01 5.87
CA LEU A 40 -2.74 6.36 5.72
C LEU A 40 -2.84 5.18 4.75
N ILE A 41 -1.87 5.03 3.86
CA ILE A 41 -1.69 3.79 3.11
C ILE A 41 -1.23 2.71 4.09
N SER A 42 -1.80 1.51 3.99
CA SER A 42 -1.55 0.42 4.92
C SER A 42 -1.24 -0.87 4.20
N PHE A 43 -0.17 -1.53 4.61
CA PHE A 43 0.19 -2.87 4.18
C PHE A 43 0.32 -3.79 5.38
N ARG A 44 -0.17 -5.03 5.23
CA ARG A 44 0.25 -6.13 6.07
C ARG A 44 1.47 -6.79 5.45
N VAL A 45 2.42 -7.19 6.28
CA VAL A 45 3.69 -7.77 5.86
C VAL A 45 4.16 -8.78 6.91
N ASP A 46 4.76 -9.87 6.43
CA ASP A 46 5.24 -10.95 7.30
C ASP A 46 6.60 -10.64 7.96
N GLU A 47 7.27 -9.59 7.49
CA GLU A 47 8.61 -9.19 7.92
C GLU A 47 8.68 -7.70 8.24
N ARG A 48 9.51 -7.36 9.23
CA ARG A 48 9.81 -5.99 9.67
C ARG A 48 10.49 -5.18 8.54
N PRO A 49 9.82 -4.20 7.90
CA PRO A 49 10.43 -3.42 6.81
C PRO A 49 11.72 -2.70 7.23
N ASP A 50 11.76 -2.20 8.46
CA ASP A 50 12.89 -1.48 9.05
C ASP A 50 14.11 -2.38 9.33
N MET A 51 13.91 -3.70 9.46
CA MET A 51 14.99 -4.66 9.71
C MET A 51 15.45 -5.43 8.45
N VAL A 52 14.84 -5.19 7.28
CA VAL A 52 15.24 -5.89 6.06
C VAL A 52 16.68 -5.51 5.68
N THR A 53 17.58 -6.49 5.71
CA THR A 53 19.00 -6.30 5.39
C THR A 53 19.39 -6.84 4.02
N GLU A 54 18.49 -7.53 3.31
CA GLU A 54 18.73 -8.18 2.02
C GLU A 54 17.94 -7.49 0.90
N SER A 55 18.47 -7.50 -0.33
CA SER A 55 17.73 -7.06 -1.52
C SER A 55 16.98 -8.26 -2.11
N ARG A 56 15.77 -8.49 -1.60
CA ARG A 56 14.81 -9.44 -2.14
C ARG A 56 13.40 -8.88 -2.08
N TRP A 57 12.53 -9.43 -2.91
CA TRP A 57 11.12 -9.08 -2.87
C TRP A 57 10.44 -9.72 -1.67
N ILE A 58 9.64 -8.92 -0.97
CA ILE A 58 8.79 -9.31 0.14
C ILE A 58 7.38 -8.87 -0.22
N ASP A 59 6.44 -9.80 -0.18
CA ASP A 59 5.05 -9.55 -0.53
C ASP A 59 4.40 -8.61 0.49
N LEU A 60 3.50 -7.77 -0.02
CA LEU A 60 2.69 -6.86 0.77
C LEU A 60 1.22 -7.16 0.51
N ASP A 61 0.45 -7.23 1.58
CA ASP A 61 -1.00 -7.33 1.51
C ASP A 61 -1.61 -5.94 1.70
N ALA A 62 -2.18 -5.36 0.65
CA ALA A 62 -2.89 -4.08 0.78
C ALA A 62 -4.04 -4.20 1.79
N ARG A 63 -4.10 -3.25 2.71
CA ARG A 63 -5.17 -3.12 3.70
C ARG A 63 -5.98 -1.86 3.43
N PRO A 64 -7.22 -1.77 3.95
CA PRO A 64 -7.96 -0.52 3.93
C PRO A 64 -7.15 0.62 4.55
N ASP A 65 -7.31 1.83 4.01
CA ASP A 65 -6.64 3.00 4.53
C ASP A 65 -6.95 3.21 6.02
N HIS A 66 -5.93 3.57 6.78
CA HIS A 66 -6.05 3.79 8.21
C HIS A 66 -6.23 5.27 8.54
N ARG A 67 -6.75 5.55 9.73
CA ARG A 67 -6.86 6.93 10.22
C ARG A 67 -5.47 7.45 10.62
N PRO A 68 -5.20 8.77 10.48
CA PRO A 68 -3.97 9.40 10.96
C PRO A 68 -3.52 8.99 12.37
N GLU A 69 -4.46 8.86 13.30
CA GLU A 69 -4.22 8.48 14.70
C GLU A 69 -3.51 7.13 14.88
N TYR A 70 -3.53 6.26 13.86
CA TYR A 70 -2.83 4.98 13.90
C TYR A 70 -1.29 5.09 13.79
N LEU A 71 -0.74 6.26 13.46
CA LEU A 71 0.71 6.48 13.54
C LEU A 71 1.25 6.44 14.98
N GLU A 72 0.40 6.74 15.95
CA GLU A 72 0.76 6.87 17.36
C GLU A 72 0.09 5.82 18.26
N ILE A 73 -0.73 4.95 17.68
CA ILE A 73 -1.50 3.95 18.45
C ILE A 73 -0.59 2.89 19.07
N GLU A 74 -0.86 2.55 20.32
CA GLU A 74 -0.18 1.47 21.04
C GLU A 74 -1.10 0.90 22.13
N GLY A 75 -0.94 -0.38 22.44
CA GLY A 75 -1.66 -1.08 23.49
C GLY A 75 -2.85 -1.89 22.99
N LYS A 76 -3.76 -2.22 23.92
CA LYS A 76 -4.89 -3.10 23.66
C LYS A 76 -5.96 -2.37 22.84
N LEU A 77 -6.36 -2.97 21.72
CA LEU A 77 -7.47 -2.47 20.91
C LEU A 77 -8.82 -2.90 21.50
N GLU A 78 -9.81 -2.02 21.37
CA GLU A 78 -11.18 -2.33 21.78
C GLU A 78 -11.81 -3.47 20.97
N GLY A 79 -12.77 -4.19 21.57
CA GLY A 79 -13.60 -5.16 20.85
C GLY A 79 -12.90 -6.46 20.47
N ASP A 80 -12.01 -6.95 21.35
CA ASP A 80 -11.22 -8.18 21.12
C ASP A 80 -10.42 -8.16 19.80
N ARG A 81 -9.97 -6.97 19.41
CA ARG A 81 -9.16 -6.78 18.20
C ARG A 81 -7.68 -7.06 18.42
N GLY A 82 -7.26 -7.45 19.62
CA GLY A 82 -5.87 -7.75 19.94
C GLY A 82 -5.08 -6.58 20.53
N VAL A 83 -3.76 -6.66 20.44
CA VAL A 83 -2.80 -5.67 20.98
C VAL A 83 -1.90 -5.18 19.85
N VAL A 84 -1.69 -3.87 19.80
CA VAL A 84 -0.76 -3.24 18.85
C VAL A 84 0.46 -2.75 19.62
N THR A 85 1.64 -3.12 19.15
CA THR A 85 2.91 -2.59 19.64
C THR A 85 3.59 -1.84 18.51
N ARG A 86 3.99 -0.60 18.74
CA ARG A 86 4.80 0.14 17.77
C ARG A 86 6.24 -0.33 17.84
N LEU A 87 6.76 -0.82 16.71
CA LEU A 87 8.11 -1.39 16.64
C LEU A 87 9.12 -0.42 16.01
N ALA A 88 8.70 0.38 15.04
CA ALA A 88 9.55 1.39 14.42
C ALA A 88 8.72 2.59 13.97
N SER A 89 9.31 3.76 13.98
CA SER A 89 8.79 4.99 13.37
C SER A 89 9.88 5.65 12.52
N GLY A 90 9.44 6.41 11.53
CA GLY A 90 10.35 7.06 10.61
C GLY A 90 9.69 8.12 9.74
N ASN A 91 10.52 8.70 8.89
CA ASN A 91 10.17 9.80 8.00
C ASN A 91 10.51 9.44 6.55
N ILE A 92 9.50 9.42 5.70
CA ILE A 92 9.64 9.35 4.25
C ILE A 92 9.96 10.76 3.75
N PHE A 93 11.11 10.96 3.12
CA PHE A 93 11.52 12.27 2.59
C PHE A 93 11.80 12.26 1.08
N LEU A 94 11.64 11.09 0.46
CA LEU A 94 11.56 10.93 -0.99
C LEU A 94 10.45 9.92 -1.28
N TRP A 95 9.55 10.27 -2.20
CA TRP A 95 8.54 9.37 -2.76
C TRP A 95 8.41 9.70 -4.25
N LYS A 96 8.76 8.74 -5.10
CA LYS A 96 8.77 8.92 -6.55
C LYS A 96 8.06 7.76 -7.22
N GLU A 97 7.00 8.08 -7.97
CA GLU A 97 6.34 7.11 -8.84
C GLU A 97 7.27 6.69 -9.97
N ILE A 98 7.26 5.40 -10.27
CA ILE A 98 7.95 4.75 -11.39
C ILE A 98 6.95 3.89 -12.16
N PRO A 99 7.23 3.46 -13.40
CA PRO A 99 6.26 2.69 -14.20
C PRO A 99 5.74 1.42 -13.52
N SER A 100 6.52 0.82 -12.63
CA SER A 100 6.21 -0.42 -11.92
C SER A 100 5.71 -0.23 -10.49
N GLY A 101 5.55 1.00 -10.00
CA GLY A 101 5.15 1.32 -8.62
C GLY A 101 5.80 2.61 -8.10
N TRP A 102 6.57 2.55 -7.01
CA TRP A 102 7.25 3.73 -6.47
C TRP A 102 8.55 3.40 -5.74
N ASN A 103 9.48 4.36 -5.76
CA ASN A 103 10.64 4.37 -4.89
C ASN A 103 10.41 5.32 -3.72
N MET A 104 10.88 4.93 -2.54
CA MET A 104 10.85 5.77 -1.35
C MET A 104 12.15 5.71 -0.58
N MET A 105 12.49 6.80 0.11
CA MET A 105 13.57 6.83 1.09
C MET A 105 12.98 7.12 2.47
N VAL A 106 13.22 6.20 3.40
CA VAL A 106 12.78 6.29 4.79
C VAL A 106 13.98 6.47 5.68
N LYS A 107 13.97 7.54 6.49
CA LYS A 107 14.86 7.69 7.63
C LYS A 107 14.12 7.20 8.87
N TRP A 108 14.52 6.04 9.38
CA TRP A 108 14.02 5.50 10.64
C TRP A 108 14.58 6.29 11.83
N ASP A 109 13.87 6.29 12.96
CA ASP A 109 14.26 7.08 14.15
C ASP A 109 15.61 6.66 14.74
N GLU A 110 16.04 5.41 14.51
CA GLU A 110 17.39 4.92 14.84
C GLU A 110 18.50 5.53 13.96
N GLY A 111 18.15 6.42 13.04
CA GLY A 111 19.07 7.10 12.13
C GLY A 111 19.40 6.31 10.87
N ILE A 112 18.88 5.08 10.75
CA ILE A 112 19.06 4.22 9.57
C ILE A 112 18.30 4.83 8.38
N LEU A 113 19.03 4.99 7.28
CA LEU A 113 18.45 5.38 6.00
C LEU A 113 18.25 4.15 5.12
N THR A 114 17.00 3.92 4.70
CA THR A 114 16.66 2.80 3.83
C THR A 114 15.95 3.30 2.59
N GLU A 115 16.44 2.87 1.43
CA GLU A 115 15.76 3.04 0.15
C GLU A 115 14.94 1.79 -0.14
N TYR A 116 13.69 1.99 -0.54
CA TYR A 116 12.79 0.92 -0.96
C TYR A 116 12.31 1.15 -2.39
N GLU A 117 12.17 0.05 -3.11
CA GLU A 117 11.35 -0.03 -4.31
C GLU A 117 10.11 -0.86 -3.98
N ILE A 118 8.95 -0.33 -4.35
CA ILE A 118 7.67 -0.99 -4.18
C ILE A 118 7.10 -1.21 -5.56
N LEU A 119 6.82 -2.47 -5.88
CA LEU A 119 6.10 -2.86 -7.07
C LEU A 119 4.61 -2.83 -6.78
N SER A 120 3.86 -2.21 -7.68
CA SER A 120 2.40 -2.22 -7.68
C SER A 120 1.93 -2.42 -9.12
N GLY A 121 1.29 -3.57 -9.36
CA GLY A 121 0.82 -3.96 -10.68
C GLY A 121 -0.22 -5.07 -10.60
N GLU A 122 -0.65 -5.57 -11.76
CA GLU A 122 -1.66 -6.62 -11.85
C GLU A 122 -1.20 -7.89 -11.10
N GLY A 123 -1.82 -8.16 -9.95
CA GLY A 123 -1.53 -9.33 -9.11
C GLY A 123 -0.18 -9.30 -8.39
N VAL A 124 0.52 -8.15 -8.33
CA VAL A 124 1.80 -8.02 -7.62
C VAL A 124 1.78 -6.76 -6.76
N LEU A 125 2.00 -6.96 -5.46
CA LEU A 125 2.29 -5.91 -4.51
C LEU A 125 3.42 -6.40 -3.59
N ALA A 126 4.59 -5.81 -3.73
CA ALA A 126 5.78 -6.25 -3.01
C ALA A 126 6.76 -5.09 -2.84
N PHE A 127 7.61 -5.17 -1.84
CA PHE A 127 8.72 -4.24 -1.67
C PHE A 127 10.06 -4.96 -1.64
N ARG A 128 11.13 -4.22 -1.90
CA ARG A 128 12.49 -4.63 -1.60
C ARG A 128 13.30 -3.44 -1.10
N ARG A 129 14.35 -3.73 -0.35
CA ARG A 129 15.39 -2.75 -0.03
C ARG A 129 16.34 -2.60 -1.22
N ILE A 130 16.70 -1.36 -1.54
CA ILE A 130 17.76 -1.03 -2.49
C ILE A 130 19.05 -0.68 -1.71
N PHE A 131 20.20 -1.15 -2.19
CA PHE A 131 21.51 -0.77 -1.66
C PHE A 131 22.17 0.31 -2.53
N GLU A 132 22.94 1.20 -1.91
CA GLU A 132 23.76 2.19 -2.60
C GLU A 132 24.85 1.54 -3.47
N ASP A 133 25.31 0.34 -3.11
CA ASP A 133 26.33 -0.42 -3.85
C ASP A 133 25.68 -1.54 -4.70
N GLN A 134 25.02 -1.16 -5.80
CA GLN A 134 24.52 -2.12 -6.79
C GLN A 134 25.64 -2.69 -7.70
N SER A 135 26.91 -2.60 -7.31
CA SER A 135 28.01 -2.97 -8.21
C SER A 135 28.23 -4.46 -8.43
N GLN A 136 27.46 -5.38 -7.82
CA GLN A 136 27.84 -6.81 -7.84
C GLN A 136 26.81 -7.86 -8.21
N GLU A 137 25.50 -7.64 -8.24
CA GLU A 137 24.57 -8.72 -8.62
C GLU A 137 23.38 -8.22 -9.45
N PRO A 138 22.91 -9.00 -10.45
CA PRO A 138 21.70 -8.64 -11.18
C PRO A 138 20.52 -8.50 -10.20
N PRO A 139 19.59 -7.55 -10.43
CA PRO A 139 18.45 -7.35 -9.56
C PRO A 139 17.66 -8.66 -9.40
N PRO A 140 17.16 -8.98 -8.19
CA PRO A 140 16.39 -10.19 -7.96
C PRO A 140 15.22 -10.30 -8.95
N PRO A 141 14.87 -11.51 -9.40
CA PRO A 141 13.78 -11.72 -10.34
C PRO A 141 12.48 -11.17 -9.75
N LEU A 142 11.65 -10.55 -10.59
CA LEU A 142 10.37 -9.99 -10.18
C LEU A 142 9.50 -11.07 -9.51
N PRO A 143 8.64 -10.69 -8.53
CA PRO A 143 7.65 -11.60 -7.99
C PRO A 143 6.79 -12.14 -9.13
N LYS A 144 6.47 -13.44 -9.06
CA LYS A 144 5.47 -13.99 -9.98
C LYS A 144 4.11 -13.46 -9.52
N ALA A 145 3.33 -12.90 -10.44
CA ALA A 145 1.93 -12.60 -10.16
C ALA A 145 1.27 -13.85 -9.56
N GLY A 146 0.60 -13.67 -8.42
CA GLY A 146 -0.16 -14.74 -7.81
C GLY A 146 -1.13 -15.27 -8.86
N VAL A 147 -0.93 -16.51 -9.31
CA VAL A 147 -1.87 -17.16 -10.20
C VAL A 147 -3.12 -17.36 -9.38
N VAL A 148 -4.08 -16.45 -9.50
CA VAL A 148 -5.47 -16.71 -9.12
C VAL A 148 -5.84 -17.90 -9.97
N GLY A 149 -5.89 -19.09 -9.35
CA GLY A 149 -6.14 -20.32 -10.05
C GLY A 149 -7.41 -20.19 -10.88
N ASP A 150 -7.27 -20.34 -12.19
CA ASP A 150 -8.40 -20.46 -13.09
C ASP A 150 -9.27 -21.61 -12.60
N VAL A 151 -10.47 -21.27 -12.14
CA VAL A 151 -11.52 -22.26 -11.91
C VAL A 151 -11.79 -22.92 -13.26
N PRO A 152 -11.70 -24.26 -13.40
CA PRO A 152 -11.96 -24.91 -14.67
C PRO A 152 -13.44 -24.73 -15.04
N VAL A 153 -13.71 -23.91 -16.04
CA VAL A 153 -15.01 -23.93 -16.73
C VAL A 153 -14.89 -24.97 -17.83
N GLU A 154 -15.28 -26.20 -17.52
CA GLU A 154 -15.61 -27.18 -18.55
C GLU A 154 -16.82 -26.68 -19.36
N GLY A 155 -16.65 -26.62 -20.68
CA GLY A 155 -17.80 -26.84 -21.58
C GLY A 155 -18.05 -25.80 -22.67
N LYS A 156 -17.38 -26.06 -23.81
CA LYS A 156 -17.90 -26.01 -25.20
C LYS A 156 -18.10 -24.67 -25.93
N GLU A 157 -17.56 -24.74 -27.16
CA GLU A 157 -17.90 -24.04 -28.41
C GLU A 157 -17.24 -22.68 -28.70
N GLN A 158 -16.27 -22.73 -29.63
CA GLN A 158 -15.75 -21.59 -30.39
C GLN A 158 -16.89 -20.92 -31.19
N PRO A 159 -16.69 -19.65 -31.61
CA PRO A 159 -16.32 -19.50 -33.02
C PRO A 159 -15.27 -18.41 -33.31
N THR A 160 -14.41 -18.74 -34.28
CA THR A 160 -13.86 -17.90 -35.37
C THR A 160 -13.62 -16.40 -35.15
N GLY A 161 -12.39 -15.99 -35.47
CA GLY A 161 -11.86 -14.66 -35.26
C GLY A 161 -12.54 -13.49 -35.97
N LEU A 162 -12.21 -12.30 -35.47
CA LEU A 162 -12.11 -11.08 -36.28
C LEU A 162 -11.00 -10.19 -35.72
N THR A 163 -9.96 -10.03 -36.52
CA THR A 163 -8.94 -8.99 -36.41
C THR A 163 -9.58 -7.62 -36.54
N ARG A 164 -9.27 -6.68 -35.63
CA ARG A 164 -9.00 -5.25 -35.94
C ARG A 164 -8.62 -4.40 -34.71
N LYS A 165 -7.40 -3.83 -34.82
CA LYS A 165 -6.98 -2.45 -34.53
C LYS A 165 -7.19 -1.88 -33.12
N ILE A 166 -6.09 -1.89 -32.36
CA ILE A 166 -5.75 -0.87 -31.35
C ILE A 166 -5.75 0.50 -32.04
N THR A 167 -6.60 1.41 -31.60
CA THR A 167 -6.56 2.83 -31.98
C THR A 167 -6.13 3.62 -30.76
N ALA A 168 -4.93 4.17 -30.82
CA ALA A 168 -4.43 5.19 -29.92
C ALA A 168 -5.33 6.42 -29.98
N PHE A 169 -5.69 6.99 -28.83
CA PHE A 169 -6.30 8.32 -28.76
C PHE A 169 -5.46 9.25 -27.91
N GLY A 170 -4.74 10.14 -28.58
CA GLY A 170 -4.24 11.38 -28.02
C GLY A 170 -5.33 12.46 -28.00
N LYS A 171 -5.18 13.37 -27.03
CA LYS A 171 -5.63 14.77 -26.96
C LYS A 171 -6.90 15.18 -27.72
N GLY A 172 -7.94 15.49 -26.95
CA GLY A 172 -9.06 16.36 -27.34
C GLY A 172 -9.73 16.96 -26.10
N LYS A 173 -9.97 18.28 -26.11
CA LYS A 173 -10.64 19.08 -25.06
C LYS A 173 -12.18 18.96 -25.15
N LYS A 174 -12.83 19.34 -24.02
CA LYS A 174 -14.28 19.59 -23.75
C LYS A 174 -15.08 18.33 -23.36
N GLU A 175 -15.98 18.35 -22.38
CA GLU A 175 -16.83 19.40 -21.79
C GLU A 175 -17.26 18.98 -20.37
N GLU A 176 -17.63 19.94 -19.51
CA GLU A 176 -18.29 19.68 -18.21
C GLU A 176 -19.63 18.98 -18.45
N SER A 177 -19.80 17.78 -17.90
CA SER A 177 -21.11 17.13 -17.79
C SER A 177 -21.35 16.71 -16.34
N GLU A 178 -22.21 17.48 -15.69
CA GLU A 178 -23.08 17.17 -14.54
C GLU A 178 -22.80 15.85 -13.79
N TRP A 179 -22.16 15.97 -12.62
CA TRP A 179 -22.18 14.93 -11.60
C TRP A 179 -23.55 14.91 -10.92
N SER A 180 -24.47 14.08 -11.40
CA SER A 180 -25.69 13.77 -10.66
C SER A 180 -25.35 12.87 -9.46
N ARG A 181 -25.39 13.44 -8.25
CA ARG A 181 -25.33 12.68 -6.99
C ARG A 181 -26.63 11.89 -6.82
N VAL A 182 -26.55 10.57 -6.73
CA VAL A 182 -27.64 9.74 -6.21
C VAL A 182 -27.38 9.54 -4.71
N PRO A 183 -28.18 10.13 -3.81
CA PRO A 183 -28.08 9.85 -2.38
C PRO A 183 -28.70 8.47 -2.09
N ASN A 184 -27.89 7.51 -1.65
CA ASN A 184 -28.40 6.30 -1.02
C ASN A 184 -28.88 6.64 0.40
N ALA A 185 -30.10 7.17 0.47
CA ALA A 185 -30.86 7.31 1.70
C ALA A 185 -31.93 6.21 1.74
N THR A 186 -31.68 5.15 2.50
CA THR A 186 -32.74 4.34 3.13
C THR A 186 -32.20 3.75 4.43
N GLY A 187 -32.63 4.37 5.54
CA GLY A 187 -32.30 4.00 6.91
C GLY A 187 -33.00 4.93 7.88
N THR A 188 -34.33 4.98 7.81
CA THR A 188 -35.22 5.63 8.79
C THR A 188 -35.04 4.99 10.17
N GLY A 189 -34.66 5.80 11.17
CA GLY A 189 -34.84 5.46 12.58
C GLY A 189 -33.60 5.64 13.46
N ALA A 190 -33.31 6.87 13.87
CA ALA A 190 -32.51 7.13 15.07
C ALA A 190 -33.20 8.24 15.89
N THR A 191 -33.92 7.79 16.92
CA THR A 191 -34.54 8.63 17.94
C THR A 191 -33.44 9.23 18.82
N HIS A 192 -33.38 10.56 18.90
CA HIS A 192 -32.57 11.26 19.91
C HIS A 192 -33.06 10.87 21.32
N VAL A 193 -32.18 10.27 22.13
CA VAL A 193 -32.36 10.24 23.58
C VAL A 193 -31.67 11.49 24.14
N ARG A 194 -32.40 12.21 24.99
CA ARG A 194 -32.00 13.45 25.67
C ARG A 194 -30.86 13.23 26.67
#